data_AF-A0AA96GD22-F1
#
_entry.id   AF-A0AA96GD22-F1
#
_cell.length_a   1.000
_cell.length_b   1.000
_cell.length_c   1.000
_cell.angle_alpha   90.00
_cell.angle_beta   90.00
_cell.angle_gamma   90.00
#
_symmetry.space_group_name_H-M   'P 1'
#
loop_
_entity.id
_entity.type
_entity.pdbx_description
1 polymer ?
#
loop_
_entity_poly.entity_id
_entity_poly.type
_entity_poly.pdbx_seq_one_letter_code
_entity_poly.pdbx_strand_id
1 'polypeptide(L)'
;MDSGTLANFASVKGAFGAVMLYFRIQRKLHMKQQGERVWIPLADWLIILATLVSLLLVMVPLVTLDLTSPNYLRLPMAACGAAAILVSGYVFAILAHYRIFFGSSCAGARSLAEPLEIMSSSIAVFAALGLFLFVLGR
;
A
#
# COMPACT_ATOMS: atom_id res chain seq x y z
N MET A 1 11.11 -14.34 12.27
CA MET A 1 10.91 -14.52 10.81
C MET A 1 12.29 -14.57 10.20
N ASP A 2 12.60 -15.59 9.40
CA ASP A 2 13.89 -15.65 8.71
C ASP A 2 13.92 -14.70 7.49
N SER A 3 15.11 -14.44 6.96
CA SER A 3 15.34 -13.54 5.83
C SER A 3 14.70 -14.03 4.53
N GLY A 4 14.64 -15.35 4.30
CA GLY A 4 14.01 -15.94 3.13
C GLY A 4 12.50 -15.71 3.12
N THR A 5 11.84 -15.88 4.27
CA THR A 5 10.43 -15.54 4.45
C THR A 5 10.16 -14.06 4.19
N LEU A 6 11.00 -13.15 4.72
CA LEU A 6 10.86 -11.70 4.47
C LEU A 6 10.99 -11.35 2.98
N ALA A 7 11.97 -11.95 2.29
CA ALA A 7 12.16 -11.75 0.86
C ALA A 7 10.93 -12.22 0.07
N ASN A 8 10.38 -13.40 0.37
CA ASN A 8 9.19 -13.91 -0.29
C ASN A 8 7.97 -12.99 -0.11
N PHE A 9 7.72 -12.49 1.11
CA PHE A 9 6.63 -11.55 1.32
C PHE A 9 6.83 -10.24 0.57
N ALA A 10 8.05 -9.72 0.55
CA ALA A 10 8.37 -8.47 -0.15
C ALA A 10 8.27 -8.62 -1.66
N SER A 11 8.68 -9.76 -2.24
CA SER A 11 8.60 -10.00 -3.68
C SER A 11 7.15 -10.12 -4.14
N VAL A 12 6.32 -10.87 -3.39
CA VAL A 12 4.89 -10.99 -3.65
C VAL A 12 4.21 -9.63 -3.60
N LYS A 13 4.45 -8.83 -2.54
CA LYS A 13 3.89 -7.48 -2.42
C LYS A 13 4.40 -6.54 -3.52
N GLY A 14 5.68 -6.62 -3.87
CA GLY A 14 6.28 -5.85 -4.96
C GLY A 14 5.64 -6.17 -6.31
N ALA A 15 5.49 -7.45 -6.63
CA ALA A 15 4.86 -7.91 -7.86
C ALA A 15 3.37 -7.52 -7.91
N PHE A 16 2.64 -7.74 -6.81
CA PHE A 16 1.24 -7.31 -6.69
C PHE A 16 1.10 -5.80 -6.90
N GLY A 17 1.94 -5.01 -6.24
CA GLY A 17 1.96 -3.56 -6.40
C GLY A 17 2.21 -3.10 -7.83
N ALA A 18 3.21 -3.67 -8.51
CA ALA A 18 3.52 -3.37 -9.90
C ALA A 18 2.34 -3.69 -10.84
N VAL A 19 1.73 -4.87 -10.68
CA VAL A 19 0.57 -5.30 -11.48
C VAL A 19 -0.63 -4.38 -11.26
N MET A 20 -0.94 -4.05 -10.00
CA MET A 20 -2.05 -3.15 -9.70
C MET A 20 -1.82 -1.75 -10.27
N LEU A 21 -0.58 -1.23 -10.19
CA LEU A 21 -0.24 0.05 -10.79
C LEU A 21 -0.38 0.04 -12.31
N TYR A 22 0.03 -1.04 -12.98
CA TYR A 22 -0.16 -1.21 -14.41
C TYR A 22 -1.64 -1.11 -14.80
N PHE A 23 -2.53 -1.87 -14.14
CA PHE A 23 -3.96 -1.81 -14.42
C PHE A 23 -4.56 -0.42 -14.16
N ARG A 24 -4.07 0.28 -13.13
CA ARG A 24 -4.51 1.64 -12.81
C ARG A 24 -4.07 2.65 -13.86
N ILE A 25 -2.84 2.55 -14.36
CA ILE A 25 -2.34 3.40 -15.44
C ILE A 25 -3.15 3.18 -16.72
N GLN A 26 -3.38 1.91 -17.10
CA GLN A 26 -4.19 1.56 -18.27
C GLN A 26 -5.60 2.15 -18.18
N ARG A 27 -6.25 2.01 -17.03
CA ARG A 27 -7.58 2.61 -16.78
C ARG A 27 -7.56 4.14 -16.93
N LYS A 28 -6.55 4.82 -16.35
CA LYS A 28 -6.44 6.28 -16.44
C LYS A 28 -6.19 6.77 -17.86
N LEU A 29 -5.39 6.04 -18.64
CA LEU A 29 -5.17 6.32 -20.06
C LEU A 29 -6.48 6.19 -20.85
N HIS A 30 -7.26 5.15 -20.59
CA HIS A 30 -8.57 4.94 -21.23
C HIS A 30 -9.56 6.06 -20.87
N MET A 31 -9.66 6.44 -19.59
CA MET A 31 -10.50 7.56 -19.14
C MET A 31 -10.08 8.89 -19.75
N LYS A 32 -8.76 9.13 -19.89
CA LYS A 32 -8.23 10.33 -20.55
C LYS A 32 -8.67 10.42 -22.01
N GLN A 33 -8.68 9.29 -22.73
CA GLN A 33 -9.15 9.22 -24.11
C GLN A 33 -10.65 9.55 -24.24
N GLN A 34 -11.43 9.29 -23.20
CA GLN A 34 -12.86 9.60 -23.13
C GLN A 34 -13.15 11.04 -22.65
N GLY A 35 -12.13 11.87 -22.43
CA GLY A 35 -12.29 13.23 -21.94
C GLY A 35 -12.69 13.32 -20.46
N GLU A 36 -12.58 12.23 -19.70
CA GLU A 36 -12.87 12.23 -18.27
C GLU A 36 -11.74 12.84 -17.45
N ARG A 37 -12.10 13.41 -16.29
CA ARG A 37 -11.12 14.01 -15.36
C ARG A 37 -10.29 12.90 -14.72
N VAL A 38 -8.98 12.96 -14.92
CA VAL A 38 -8.02 11.98 -14.37
C VAL A 38 -7.49 12.48 -13.03
N TRP A 39 -7.65 11.68 -11.97
CA TRP A 39 -6.95 11.88 -10.69
C TRP A 39 -6.47 10.55 -10.11
N ILE A 40 -5.54 10.63 -9.15
CA ILE A 40 -5.03 9.47 -8.42
C ILE A 40 -5.83 9.31 -7.12
N PRO A 41 -6.60 8.23 -6.95
CA PRO A 41 -7.26 7.92 -5.69
C PRO A 41 -6.26 7.81 -4.54
N LEU A 42 -6.69 8.12 -3.31
CA LEU A 42 -5.88 7.90 -2.11
C LEU A 42 -5.56 6.42 -1.93
N ALA A 43 -6.47 5.53 -2.35
CA ALA A 43 -6.19 4.10 -2.40
C ALA A 43 -4.92 3.78 -3.21
N ASP A 44 -4.73 4.39 -4.38
CA ASP A 44 -3.55 4.15 -5.22
C ASP A 44 -2.26 4.56 -4.49
N TRP A 45 -2.29 5.59 -3.64
CA TRP A 45 -1.13 5.99 -2.83
C TRP A 45 -0.73 4.93 -1.80
N LEU A 46 -1.70 4.22 -1.20
CA LEU A 46 -1.41 3.15 -0.25
C LEU A 46 -0.65 1.99 -0.91
N ILE A 47 -1.05 1.59 -2.12
CA ILE A 47 -0.36 0.51 -2.83
C ILE A 47 1.02 0.94 -3.32
N ILE A 48 1.18 2.19 -3.79
CA ILE A 48 2.49 2.75 -4.13
C ILE A 48 3.41 2.70 -2.91
N LEU A 49 2.93 3.20 -1.76
CA LEU A 49 3.71 3.23 -0.54
C LEU A 49 4.07 1.81 -0.08
N ALA A 50 3.11 0.87 -0.08
CA ALA A 50 3.38 -0.52 0.29
C ALA A 50 4.44 -1.18 -0.61
N THR A 51 4.40 -0.87 -1.91
CA THR A 51 5.37 -1.37 -2.90
C THR A 51 6.75 -0.80 -2.62
N LEU A 52 6.85 0.52 -2.45
CA LEU A 52 8.11 1.19 -2.16
C LEU A 52 8.71 0.73 -0.83
N VAL A 53 7.90 0.60 0.22
CA VAL A 53 8.35 0.06 1.52
C VAL A 53 8.86 -1.38 1.36
N SER A 54 8.16 -2.23 0.61
CA SER A 54 8.60 -3.62 0.38
C SER A 54 9.92 -3.69 -0.40
N LEU A 55 10.11 -2.85 -1.42
CA LEU A 55 11.34 -2.86 -2.22
C LEU A 55 12.50 -2.19 -1.48
N LEU A 56 12.29 -1.01 -0.92
CA LEU A 56 13.37 -0.18 -0.37
C LEU A 56 13.72 -0.52 1.07
N LEU A 57 12.75 -0.93 1.90
CA LEU A 57 12.97 -1.18 3.32
C LEU A 57 12.97 -2.66 3.69
N VAL A 58 12.59 -3.55 2.77
CA VAL A 58 12.75 -5.01 2.94
C VAL A 58 13.81 -5.53 1.98
N MET A 59 13.60 -5.47 0.66
CA MET A 59 14.52 -6.12 -0.29
C MET A 59 15.93 -5.52 -0.29
N VAL A 60 16.06 -4.19 -0.33
CA VAL A 60 17.40 -3.57 -0.35
C VAL A 60 18.22 -3.96 0.89
N PRO A 61 17.73 -3.78 2.14
CA PRO A 61 18.46 -4.24 3.32
C PRO A 61 18.79 -5.72 3.30
N LEU A 62 17.89 -6.57 2.80
CA LEU A 62 18.13 -8.02 2.77
C LEU A 62 19.25 -8.41 1.80
N VAL A 63 19.46 -7.64 0.72
CA VAL A 63 20.48 -7.91 -0.29
C VAL A 63 21.80 -7.21 0.04
N THR A 64 21.76 -6.04 0.66
CA THR A 64 22.95 -5.21 0.88
C THR A 64 23.60 -5.39 2.26
N LEU A 65 22.86 -5.88 3.27
CA LEU A 65 23.36 -6.02 4.63
C LEU A 65 23.63 -7.48 4.96
N ASP A 66 24.67 -7.71 5.76
CA ASP A 66 24.92 -8.99 6.39
C ASP A 66 23.96 -9.14 7.59
N LEU A 67 22.89 -9.89 7.39
CA LEU A 67 21.78 -10.04 8.34
C LEU A 67 22.05 -11.03 9.48
N THR A 68 23.31 -11.38 9.71
CA THR A 68 23.73 -12.28 10.80
C THR A 68 23.38 -11.74 12.18
N SER A 69 23.24 -10.43 12.35
CA SER A 69 22.78 -9.81 13.60
C SER A 69 21.26 -9.57 13.63
N PRO A 70 20.57 -9.95 14.72
CA PRO A 70 19.12 -9.79 14.87
C PRO A 70 18.68 -8.32 14.83
N ASN A 71 19.57 -7.37 15.13
CA ASN A 71 19.25 -5.94 15.07
C ASN A 71 19.06 -5.46 13.63
N TYR A 72 19.80 -6.00 12.66
CA TYR A 72 19.64 -5.64 11.25
C TYR A 72 18.37 -6.22 10.63
N LEU A 73 17.81 -7.30 11.20
CA LEU A 73 16.53 -7.86 10.75
C LEU A 73 15.31 -7.06 11.21
N ARG A 74 15.44 -6.18 12.21
CA ARG A 74 14.31 -5.42 12.76
C ARG A 74 13.69 -4.48 11.73
N LEU A 75 14.51 -3.79 10.95
CA LEU A 75 14.06 -2.89 9.89
C LEU A 75 13.21 -3.63 8.82
N PRO A 76 13.70 -4.70 8.17
CA PRO A 76 12.91 -5.42 7.17
C PRO A 76 11.68 -6.09 7.78
N MET A 77 11.73 -6.56 9.04
CA MET A 77 10.53 -7.08 9.72
C MET A 77 9.47 -6.01 9.94
N ALA A 78 9.85 -4.85 10.47
CA ALA A 78 8.96 -3.71 10.69
C ALA A 78 8.34 -3.22 9.37
N ALA A 79 9.17 -3.05 8.34
CA ALA A 79 8.74 -2.65 7.01
C ALA A 79 7.80 -3.67 6.37
N CYS A 80 8.07 -4.97 6.53
CA CYS A 80 7.22 -6.01 5.99
C CYS A 80 5.82 -6.00 6.63
N GLY A 81 5.75 -5.84 7.96
CA GLY A 81 4.48 -5.69 8.67
C GLY A 81 3.71 -4.43 8.25
N ALA A 82 4.39 -3.29 8.19
CA ALA A 82 3.79 -2.02 7.76
C ALA A 82 3.23 -2.10 6.33
N ALA A 83 4.00 -2.66 5.39
CA ALA A 83 3.55 -2.86 4.02
C ALA A 83 2.32 -3.80 3.93
N ALA A 84 2.23 -4.82 4.79
CA ALA A 84 1.04 -5.68 4.83
C ALA A 84 -0.21 -4.90 5.27
N ILE A 85 -0.09 -4.05 6.30
CA ILE A 85 -1.19 -3.18 6.74
C ILE A 85 -1.60 -2.21 5.63
N LEU A 86 -0.64 -1.61 4.92
CA LEU A 86 -0.94 -0.70 3.80
C LEU A 86 -1.68 -1.40 2.66
N VAL A 87 -1.30 -2.64 2.30
CA VAL A 87 -2.02 -3.44 1.30
C VAL A 87 -3.44 -3.77 1.77
N SER A 88 -3.63 -4.14 3.04
CA SER A 88 -4.97 -4.35 3.59
C SER A 88 -5.81 -3.07 3.56
N GLY A 89 -5.22 -1.94 3.95
CA GLY A 89 -5.83 -0.62 3.87
C GLY A 89 -6.21 -0.24 2.44
N TYR A 90 -5.37 -0.56 1.46
CA TYR A 90 -5.66 -0.37 0.05
C TYR A 90 -6.96 -1.08 -0.37
N VAL A 91 -7.18 -2.33 0.05
CA VAL A 91 -8.40 -3.09 -0.27
C VAL A 91 -9.65 -2.39 0.29
N PHE A 92 -9.59 -1.87 1.52
CA PHE A 92 -10.73 -1.12 2.07
C PHE A 92 -10.92 0.24 1.40
N ALA A 93 -9.83 0.97 1.14
CA ALA A 93 -9.86 2.29 0.50
C ALA A 93 -10.37 2.22 -0.94
N ILE A 94 -9.99 1.20 -1.71
CA ILE A 94 -10.50 1.01 -3.07
C ILE A 94 -11.99 0.65 -3.07
N LEU A 95 -12.44 -0.23 -2.15
CA LEU A 95 -13.86 -0.57 -2.01
C LEU A 95 -14.70 0.66 -1.64
N ALA A 96 -14.19 1.50 -0.74
CA ALA A 96 -14.79 2.78 -0.39
C ALA A 96 -14.81 3.73 -1.59
N HIS A 97 -13.69 3.88 -2.31
CA HIS A 97 -13.58 4.73 -3.50
C HIS A 97 -14.58 4.36 -4.62
N TYR A 98 -14.92 3.08 -4.75
CA TYR A 98 -15.93 2.61 -5.70
C TYR A 98 -17.35 2.50 -5.12
N ARG A 99 -17.57 2.90 -3.86
CA ARG A 99 -18.87 2.87 -3.18
C ARG A 99 -19.51 1.48 -3.07
N ILE A 100 -18.73 0.41 -3.20
CA ILE A 100 -19.26 -0.96 -3.33
C ILE A 100 -20.01 -1.42 -2.07
N PHE A 101 -19.57 -1.00 -0.88
CA PHE A 101 -20.18 -1.44 0.40
C PHE A 101 -21.10 -0.42 1.07
N PHE A 102 -20.85 0.89 0.95
CA PHE A 102 -21.53 1.90 1.78
C PHE A 102 -22.02 3.15 1.02
N GLY A 103 -21.93 3.21 -0.32
CA GLY A 103 -22.12 4.46 -1.07
C GLY A 103 -23.16 4.44 -2.19
N SER A 104 -23.97 3.39 -2.33
CA SER A 104 -24.98 3.28 -3.40
C SER A 104 -26.04 4.40 -3.43
N SER A 105 -26.11 5.26 -2.40
CA SER A 105 -27.14 6.29 -2.24
C SER A 105 -26.68 7.74 -2.48
N CYS A 106 -25.40 8.02 -2.76
CA CYS A 106 -24.93 9.39 -2.99
C CYS A 106 -25.03 9.77 -4.48
N ALA A 107 -26.21 10.21 -4.93
CA ALA A 107 -26.39 10.82 -6.24
C ALA A 107 -25.67 12.19 -6.31
N GLY A 108 -24.43 12.20 -6.81
CA GLY A 108 -23.65 13.43 -6.94
C GLY A 108 -22.38 13.23 -7.76
N ALA A 109 -21.91 14.31 -8.39
CA ALA A 109 -20.65 14.32 -9.15
C ALA A 109 -19.51 13.80 -8.26
N ARG A 110 -18.72 12.88 -8.82
CA ARG A 110 -17.61 12.18 -8.17
C ARG A 110 -16.65 13.20 -7.54
N SER A 111 -16.67 13.33 -6.20
CA SER A 111 -15.81 14.28 -5.48
C SER A 111 -14.36 13.78 -5.41
N LEU A 112 -13.43 14.68 -5.11
CA LEU A 112 -11.98 14.45 -5.16
C LEU A 112 -11.50 13.28 -4.27
N ALA A 113 -12.20 13.00 -3.16
CA ALA A 113 -12.00 11.85 -2.29
C ALA A 113 -13.26 11.61 -1.46
N GLU A 114 -13.62 10.34 -1.22
CA GLU A 114 -14.76 10.01 -0.38
C GLU A 114 -14.38 10.01 1.10
N PRO A 115 -15.28 10.43 2.01
CA PRO A 115 -14.98 10.43 3.45
C PRO A 115 -14.50 9.07 3.96
N LEU A 116 -15.09 7.98 3.47
CA LEU A 116 -14.70 6.62 3.82
C LEU A 116 -13.34 6.22 3.24
N GLU A 117 -12.99 6.72 2.06
CA GLU A 117 -11.66 6.51 1.46
C GLU A 117 -10.59 7.23 2.29
N ILE A 118 -10.86 8.47 2.71
CA ILE A 118 -9.96 9.24 3.58
C ILE A 118 -9.78 8.53 4.92
N MET A 119 -10.88 8.12 5.56
CA MET A 119 -10.85 7.45 6.86
C MET A 119 -10.08 6.14 6.82
N SER A 120 -10.42 5.24 5.88
CA SER A 120 -9.73 3.94 5.73
C SER A 120 -8.25 4.09 5.39
N SER A 121 -7.90 5.03 4.51
CA SER A 121 -6.51 5.33 4.17
C SER A 121 -5.73 5.88 5.37
N SER A 122 -6.34 6.79 6.13
CA SER A 122 -5.70 7.40 7.30
C SER A 122 -5.44 6.35 8.39
N ILE A 123 -6.45 5.52 8.71
CA ILE A 123 -6.32 4.43 9.68
C ILE A 123 -5.19 3.48 9.26
N ALA A 124 -5.14 3.10 7.98
CA ALA A 124 -4.09 2.21 7.48
C ALA A 124 -2.69 2.81 7.64
N VAL A 125 -2.52 4.11 7.32
CA VAL A 125 -1.23 4.80 7.47
C VAL A 125 -0.80 4.87 8.94
N PHE A 126 -1.69 5.29 9.84
CA PHE A 126 -1.37 5.37 11.26
C PHE A 126 -1.09 4.00 11.89
N ALA A 127 -1.87 2.97 11.53
CA ALA A 127 -1.64 1.61 11.99
C ALA A 127 -0.31 1.04 11.46
N ALA A 128 0.02 1.28 10.19
CA ALA A 128 1.29 0.86 9.59
C ALA A 128 2.48 1.55 10.27
N LEU A 129 2.39 2.86 10.51
CA LEU A 129 3.42 3.63 11.20
C LEU A 129 3.58 3.19 12.66
N GLY A 130 2.46 2.98 13.36
CA GLY A 130 2.45 2.49 14.73
C GLY A 130 3.11 1.12 14.86
N LEU A 131 2.76 0.18 13.98
CA LEU A 131 3.42 -1.14 13.95
C LEU A 131 4.93 -1.00 13.62
N PHE A 132 5.28 -0.18 12.64
CA PHE A 132 6.66 0.01 12.22
C PHE A 132 7.53 0.51 13.38
N LEU A 133 7.10 1.59 14.04
CA LEU A 133 7.83 2.19 15.16
C LEU A 133 7.88 1.25 16.37
N PHE A 134 6.79 0.53 16.65
CA PHE A 134 6.75 -0.44 17.73
C PHE A 134 7.74 -1.60 17.54
N VAL A 135 7.83 -2.15 16.32
CA VAL A 135 8.78 -3.23 16.02
C VAL A 135 10.22 -2.71 16.02
N LEU A 136 10.45 -1.48 15.55
CA LEU A 136 11.80 -0.91 15.50
C LEU A 136 12.32 -0.50 16.90
N GLY A 137 11.43 -0.11 17.80
CA GLY A 137 11.76 0.30 19.17
C GLY A 137 11.98 -0.84 20.16
N ARG A 138 11.75 -2.09 19.75
CA ARG A 138 12.09 -3.31 20.51
C ARG A 138 13.45 -3.81 20.08
#